data_AF-A0A953W658-F1
#
_entry.id   AF-A0A953W658-F1
#
_cell.length_a   1.000
_cell.length_b   1.000
_cell.length_c   1.000
_cell.angle_alpha   90.00
_cell.angle_beta   90.00
_cell.angle_gamma   90.00
#
_symmetry.space_group_name_H-M   'P 1'
#
loop_
_entity.id
_entity.type
_entity.pdbx_description
1 polymer ?
#
loop_
_entity_poly.entity_id
_entity_poly.type
_entity_poly.pdbx_seq_one_letter_code
_entity_poly.pdbx_strand_id
1 'polypeptide(L)'
;MMDGTDRHCRFFHRLLSQHARLYSEMIVADAVVHGDREHLLGFDRAEHPVALQVGGSDPGLLAQAAKIGAEFGYDEINLNVGC
;
A
#
# COMPACT_ATOMS: atom_id res chain seq x y z
N MET A 1 -5.68 -4.96 5.43
CA MET A 1 -6.95 -4.88 6.19
C MET A 1 -7.01 -3.51 6.85
N MET A 2 -8.06 -2.75 6.57
CA MET A 2 -8.24 -1.41 7.14
C MET A 2 -8.23 -1.46 8.69
N ASP A 3 -7.55 -0.51 9.32
CA ASP A 3 -7.20 -0.40 10.73
C ASP A 3 -6.43 -1.61 11.32
N GLY A 4 -5.98 -2.53 10.45
CA GLY A 4 -5.34 -3.77 10.86
C GLY A 4 -3.92 -3.93 10.35
N THR A 5 -3.63 -3.54 9.10
CA THR A 5 -2.32 -3.76 8.46
C THR A 5 -1.58 -2.46 8.18
N ASP A 6 -1.52 -1.60 9.20
CA ASP A 6 -0.62 -0.44 9.19
C ASP A 6 0.86 -0.87 9.19
N ARG A 7 1.79 0.08 9.10
CA ARG A 7 3.23 -0.22 9.09
C ARG A 7 3.72 -0.95 10.35
N HIS A 8 3.11 -0.70 11.51
CA HIS A 8 3.52 -1.29 12.78
C HIS A 8 3.13 -2.77 12.84
N CYS A 9 1.91 -3.09 12.41
CA CYS A 9 1.44 -4.46 12.27
C CYS A 9 2.23 -5.23 11.20
N ARG A 10 2.51 -4.60 10.04
CA ARG A 10 3.31 -5.23 8.98
C ARG A 10 4.74 -5.52 9.44
N PHE A 11 5.37 -4.61 10.20
CA PHE A 11 6.67 -4.88 10.82
C PHE A 11 6.62 -6.09 11.76
N PHE A 12 5.59 -6.17 12.62
CA PHE A 12 5.39 -7.34 13.48
C PHE A 12 5.22 -8.63 12.67
N HIS A 13 4.40 -8.63 11.61
CA HIS A 13 4.24 -9.79 10.71
C HIS A 13 5.55 -10.20 10.03
N ARG A 14 6.43 -9.24 9.70
CA ARG A 14 7.76 -9.53 9.16
C ARG A 14 8.65 -10.28 10.17
N LEU A 15 8.52 -9.99 11.47
CA LEU A 15 9.22 -10.75 12.52
C LEU A 15 8.73 -12.22 12.61
N LEU A 16 7.48 -12.48 12.24
CA LEU A 16 6.90 -13.83 12.23
C LEU A 16 7.26 -14.61 10.96
N SER A 17 7.40 -13.95 9.82
CA SER A 17 7.74 -14.61 8.54
C SER A 17 8.58 -13.72 7.64
N GLN A 18 9.69 -14.29 7.15
CA GLN A 18 10.58 -13.65 6.17
C GLN A 18 10.07 -13.81 4.72
N HIS A 19 9.09 -14.68 4.48
CA HIS A 19 8.67 -15.06 3.13
C HIS A 19 7.26 -14.60 2.78
N ALA A 20 6.45 -14.22 3.78
CA ALA A 20 5.11 -13.69 3.52
C ALA A 20 5.18 -12.36 2.76
N ARG A 21 4.30 -12.21 1.76
CA ARG A 21 4.00 -10.93 1.13
C ARG A 21 3.04 -10.16 2.01
N LEU A 22 3.40 -8.93 2.33
CA LEU A 22 2.57 -8.05 3.15
C LEU A 22 1.72 -7.16 2.25
N TYR A 23 0.53 -6.80 2.72
CA TYR A 23 -0.36 -5.87 2.03
C TYR A 23 -0.59 -4.67 2.92
N SER A 24 -0.58 -3.47 2.35
CA SER A 24 -1.04 -2.28 3.03
C SER A 24 -2.53 -2.37 3.37
N GLU A 25 -3.00 -1.38 4.10
CA GLU A 25 -4.43 -1.06 4.10
C GLU A 25 -4.89 -0.64 2.71
N MET A 26 -6.20 -0.67 2.46
CA MET A 26 -6.75 -0.14 1.22
C MET A 26 -6.72 1.38 1.29
N ILE A 27 -5.97 2.01 0.39
CA ILE A 27 -5.86 3.47 0.31
C ILE A 27 -6.63 3.94 -0.92
N VAL A 28 -7.48 4.95 -0.75
CA VAL A 28 -8.24 5.53 -1.85
C VAL A 28 -7.30 6.27 -2.80
N ALA A 29 -7.44 6.06 -4.11
CA ALA A 29 -6.58 6.65 -5.14
C ALA A 29 -6.50 8.18 -5.02
N ASP A 30 -7.60 8.84 -4.70
CA ASP A 30 -7.64 10.30 -4.50
C ASP A 30 -6.72 10.74 -3.35
N ALA A 31 -6.70 9.99 -2.25
CA ALA A 31 -5.82 10.26 -1.11
C ALA A 31 -4.34 10.06 -1.47
N VAL A 32 -4.02 9.06 -2.30
CA VAL A 32 -2.65 8.85 -2.82
C VAL A 32 -2.21 10.04 -3.68
N VAL A 33 -3.11 10.57 -4.50
CA VAL A 33 -2.80 11.63 -5.46
C VAL A 33 -2.75 13.01 -4.79
N HIS A 34 -3.64 13.31 -3.85
CA HIS A 34 -3.80 14.66 -3.29
C HIS A 34 -3.41 14.81 -1.81
N GLY A 35 -3.30 13.70 -1.07
CA GLY A 35 -3.05 13.70 0.37
C GLY A 35 -1.57 13.74 0.78
N ASP A 36 -1.34 13.53 2.07
CA ASP A 36 0.00 13.40 2.65
C ASP A 36 0.57 12.00 2.36
N ARG A 37 1.42 11.92 1.34
CA ARG A 37 1.95 10.66 0.82
C ARG A 37 2.88 9.95 1.79
N GLU A 38 3.70 10.68 2.55
CA GLU A 38 4.61 10.05 3.51
C GLU A 38 3.82 9.38 4.63
N HIS A 39 2.75 10.03 5.09
CA HIS A 39 1.86 9.44 6.08
C HIS A 39 1.11 8.21 5.53
N LEU A 40 0.60 8.29 4.30
CA LEU A 40 -0.23 7.24 3.69
C LEU A 40 0.57 6.04 3.17
N LEU A 41 1.73 6.29 2.56
CA LEU A 41 2.51 5.31 1.79
C LEU A 41 3.82 4.92 2.46
N GLY A 42 4.24 5.62 3.51
CA GLY A 42 5.50 5.34 4.18
C GLY A 42 5.57 3.91 4.75
N PHE A 43 6.68 3.23 4.48
CA PHE A 43 6.98 1.89 5.01
C PHE A 43 8.48 1.75 5.30
N ASP A 44 8.85 0.80 6.16
CA ASP A 44 10.25 0.45 6.43
C ASP A 44 10.75 -0.59 5.42
N ARG A 45 12.02 -0.52 5.00
CA ARG A 45 12.61 -1.46 4.03
C ARG A 45 12.54 -2.92 4.48
N ALA A 46 12.45 -3.21 5.77
CA ALA A 46 12.24 -4.56 6.28
C ALA A 46 10.88 -5.16 5.84
N GLU A 47 9.90 -4.34 5.47
CA GLU A 47 8.57 -4.81 5.09
C GLU A 47 8.55 -5.57 3.75
N HIS A 48 9.57 -5.46 2.91
CA HIS A 48 9.64 -6.18 1.64
C HIS A 48 9.61 -7.72 1.80
N PRO A 49 8.87 -8.46 0.96
CA PRO A 49 8.02 -7.95 -0.12
C PRO A 49 6.67 -7.37 0.39
N VAL A 50 6.31 -6.17 -0.06
CA VAL A 50 5.09 -5.43 0.33
C VAL A 50 4.33 -4.91 -0.90
N ALA A 51 3.01 -5.08 -0.88
CA ALA A 51 2.08 -4.63 -1.90
C ALA A 51 1.26 -3.43 -1.41
N LEU A 52 1.10 -2.42 -2.27
CA LEU A 52 0.15 -1.32 -2.05
C LEU A 52 -1.21 -1.73 -2.59
N GLN A 53 -2.24 -1.69 -1.75
CA GLN A 53 -3.61 -1.87 -2.17
C GLN A 53 -4.30 -0.51 -2.38
N VAL A 54 -4.78 -0.28 -3.61
CA VAL A 54 -5.45 0.96 -4.01
C VAL A 54 -6.93 0.68 -4.30
N GLY A 55 -7.82 1.57 -3.84
CA GLY A 55 -9.24 1.58 -4.16
C GLY A 55 -9.64 2.82 -4.95
N GLY A 56 -10.57 2.67 -5.90
CA GLY A 56 -11.07 3.79 -6.71
C GLY A 56 -11.79 3.31 -7.97
N SER A 57 -12.43 4.25 -8.67
CA SER A 57 -13.18 3.97 -9.91
C SER A 57 -12.76 4.82 -11.10
N ASP A 58 -12.02 5.90 -10.89
CA ASP A 58 -11.46 6.73 -11.96
C ASP A 58 -10.15 6.13 -12.49
N PRO A 59 -10.07 5.71 -13.77
CA PRO A 59 -8.87 5.09 -14.32
C PRO A 59 -7.64 6.01 -14.32
N GLY A 60 -7.82 7.32 -14.47
CA GLY A 60 -6.74 8.30 -14.47
C GLY A 60 -6.10 8.44 -13.08
N LEU A 61 -6.92 8.58 -12.05
CA LEU A 61 -6.47 8.61 -10.66
C LEU A 61 -5.83 7.27 -10.25
N LEU A 62 -6.40 6.14 -10.65
CA LEU A 62 -5.83 4.82 -10.37
C LEU A 62 -4.45 4.65 -11.02
N ALA A 63 -4.28 5.06 -12.27
CA ALA A 63 -2.99 5.02 -12.95
C ALA A 63 -1.95 5.92 -12.27
N GLN A 64 -2.36 7.12 -11.85
CA GLN A 64 -1.47 8.03 -11.14
C GLN A 64 -1.08 7.50 -9.75
N ALA A 65 -2.04 6.97 -8.99
CA ALA A 65 -1.80 6.36 -7.70
C ALA A 65 -0.86 5.14 -7.81
N ALA A 66 -1.05 4.29 -8.82
CA ALA A 66 -0.18 3.15 -9.10
C ALA A 66 1.27 3.59 -9.39
N LYS A 67 1.43 4.66 -10.19
CA LYS A 67 2.75 5.23 -10.49
C LYS A 67 3.44 5.76 -9.23
N ILE A 68 2.71 6.53 -8.40
CA ILE A 68 3.23 7.04 -7.13
C ILE A 68 3.64 5.89 -6.20
N GLY A 69 2.81 4.84 -6.08
CA GLY A 69 3.14 3.66 -5.29
C GLY A 69 4.42 2.95 -5.77
N ALA A 70 4.58 2.81 -7.08
CA ALA A 70 5.80 2.24 -7.65
C ALA A 70 7.03 3.11 -7.37
N GLU A 71 6.91 4.44 -7.43
CA GLU A 71 7.98 5.39 -7.10
C GLU A 71 8.34 5.37 -5.60
N PHE A 72 7.37 5.12 -4.72
CA PHE A 72 7.62 4.86 -3.29
C PHE A 72 8.34 3.53 -3.02
N GLY A 73 8.40 2.64 -4.01
CA GLY A 73 9.17 1.40 -3.96
C GLY A 73 8.35 0.16 -3.59
N TYR A 74 7.01 0.20 -3.65
CA TYR A 74 6.20 -1.00 -3.46
C TYR A 74 6.52 -2.07 -4.52
N ASP A 75 6.52 -3.35 -4.12
CA ASP A 75 6.84 -4.47 -5.01
C ASP A 75 5.66 -4.87 -5.92
N GLU A 76 4.46 -4.44 -5.57
CA GLU A 76 3.22 -4.76 -6.25
C GLU A 76 2.17 -3.67 -6.02
N ILE A 77 1.38 -3.37 -7.06
CA ILE A 77 0.17 -2.56 -6.97
C ILE A 77 -1.04 -3.48 -7.11
N ASN A 78 -1.88 -3.54 -6.07
CA ASN A 78 -3.08 -4.36 -6.01
C ASN A 78 -4.33 -3.48 -6.10
N LEU A 79 -5.23 -3.77 -7.05
CA LEU A 79 -6.52 -3.07 -7.16
C LEU A 79 -7.57 -3.78 -6.29
N ASN A 80 -8.16 -3.05 -5.35
CA ASN A 80 -9.29 -3.58 -4.57
C ASN A 80 -10.56 -3.60 -5.42
N VAL A 81 -11.11 -4.80 -5.63
CA VAL A 81 -12.38 -5.04 -6.35
C VAL A 81 -13.36 -5.89 -5.52
N GLY A 82 -13.17 -5.93 -4.21
CA GLY A 82 -13.94 -6.79 -3.30
C GLY A 82 -14.57 -6.08 -2.11
N CYS A 83 -14.35 -4.78 -1.97
CA CYS A 83 -15.00 -3.92 -0.98
C CYS A 83 -16.37 -3.42 -1.45
#